data_AF-A0A1G2D5Y4-F1
#
_entry.id   AF-A0A1G2D5Y4-F1
#
_cell.length_a   1.000
_cell.length_b   1.000
_cell.length_c   1.000
_cell.angle_alpha   90.00
_cell.angle_beta   90.00
_cell.angle_gamma   90.00
#
_symmetry.space_group_name_H-M   'P 1'
#
loop_
_entity.id
_entity.type
_entity.pdbx_description
1 polymer ?
#
loop_
_entity_poly.entity_id
_entity_poly.type
_entity_poly.pdbx_seq_one_letter_code
_entity_poly.pdbx_strand_id
1 'polypeptide(L)' 'MSSGVRKAGALMVVISKMIAKYQNCHSGNLDEEIFKLFEKAKRIHHAEDRNSLTKAIENI' A
#
# COMPACT_ATOMS: atom_id res chain seq x y z
N MET A 1 -17.49 3.64 -10.59
CA MET A 1 -16.66 3.15 -9.46
C MET A 1 -17.55 2.98 -8.23
N SER A 2 -17.53 1.79 -7.60
CA SER A 2 -18.31 1.54 -6.37
C SER A 2 -17.74 2.32 -5.18
N SER A 3 -18.54 2.53 -4.12
CA SER A 3 -18.12 3.27 -2.93
C SER A 3 -16.91 2.64 -2.22
N GLY A 4 -16.76 1.31 -2.29
CA GLY A 4 -15.63 0.57 -1.72
C GLY A 4 -14.28 0.92 -2.34
N VAL A 5 -14.23 1.09 -3.67
CA VAL A 5 -13.00 1.49 -4.38
C VAL A 5 -12.55 2.89 -3.98
N ARG A 6 -13.49 3.82 -3.79
CA ARG A 6 -13.19 5.19 -3.34
C ARG A 6 -12.64 5.22 -1.91
N LYS A 7 -13.18 4.40 -1.01
CA LYS A 7 -12.74 4.32 0.40
C LYS A 7 -11.32 3.78 0.51
N ALA A 8 -10.98 2.77 -0.27
CA ALA A 8 -9.65 2.16 -0.24
C ALA A 8 -8.58 3.05 -0.90
N GLY A 9 -8.91 3.75 -1.99
CA GLY A 9 -8.02 4.77 -2.56
C GLY A 9 -7.70 5.91 -1.56
N ALA A 10 -8.72 6.39 -0.83
CA ALA A 10 -8.51 7.39 0.22
C ALA A 10 -7.60 6.87 1.36
N LEU A 11 -7.76 5.60 1.76
CA LEU A 11 -6.92 4.98 2.77
C LEU A 11 -5.45 4.89 2.33
N MET A 12 -5.18 4.56 1.07
CA MET A 12 -3.81 4.51 0.54
C MET A 12 -3.13 5.88 0.55
N VAL A 13 -3.85 6.94 0.18
CA VAL A 13 -3.33 8.31 0.23
C VAL A 13 -2.93 8.69 1.66
N VAL A 14 -3.73 8.32 2.66
CA VAL A 14 -3.43 8.57 4.07
C VAL A 14 -2.16 7.83 4.50
N ILE A 15 -2.03 6.55 4.18
CA ILE A 15 -0.86 5.76 4.58
C ILE A 15 0.41 6.25 3.88
N SER A 16 0.37 6.60 2.59
CA SER A 16 1.52 7.20 1.89
C SER A 16 1.99 8.49 2.56
N LYS A 17 1.06 9.35 3.00
CA LYS A 17 1.40 10.57 3.75
C LYS A 17 2.03 10.28 5.12
N MET A 18 1.56 9.23 5.81
CA MET A 18 2.15 8.80 7.08
C MET A 18 3.59 8.32 6.91
N ILE A 19 3.86 7.52 5.88
CA ILE A 19 5.23 7.03 5.56
C ILE A 19 6.14 8.21 5.24
N ALA A 20 5.73 9.12 4.35
CA ALA A 20 6.52 10.30 4.00
C ALA A 20 6.82 11.17 5.22
N LYS A 21 5.83 11.38 6.10
CA LYS A 21 6.02 12.14 7.34
C LYS A 21 6.97 11.43 8.31
N TYR A 22 6.89 10.10 8.41
CA TYR A 22 7.82 9.32 9.22
C TYR A 22 9.26 9.45 8.72
N GLN A 23 9.49 9.27 7.42
CA GLN A 23 10.80 9.43 6.77
C GLN A 23 11.38 10.84 6.95
N ASN A 24 10.53 11.87 6.97
CA ASN A 24 10.96 13.26 7.15
C ASN A 24 11.24 13.64 8.62
N CYS A 25 10.60 12.98 9.58
CA CYS A 25 10.69 13.34 11.00
C CYS A 25 11.61 12.44 11.82
N HIS A 26 11.91 11.22 11.37
CA HIS A 26 12.82 10.29 12.05
C HIS A 26 14.09 10.09 11.22
N SER A 27 15.25 10.18 11.89
CA SER A 27 16.55 9.81 11.32
C SER A 27 16.78 8.28 11.27
N GLY A 28 15.76 7.49 11.62
CA GLY A 28 15.74 6.04 11.48
C GLY A 28 14.94 5.62 10.26
N ASN A 29 15.43 4.61 9.55
CA ASN A 29 14.66 4.00 8.48
C ASN A 29 13.37 3.42 9.08
N LEU A 30 12.22 3.73 8.47
CA LEU A 30 11.02 2.94 8.68
C LEU A 30 11.41 1.48 8.44
N ASP A 31 11.02 0.59 9.35
CA ASP A 31 11.31 -0.84 9.20
C ASP A 31 10.98 -1.25 7.76
N GLU A 32 11.99 -1.77 7.07
CA GLU A 32 11.90 -2.13 5.66
C GLU A 32 10.78 -3.15 5.45
N GLU A 33 10.47 -3.97 6.45
CA GLU A 33 9.34 -4.90 6.45
C GLU A 33 8.00 -4.17 6.41
N ILE A 34 7.84 -3.09 7.18
CA ILE A 34 6.61 -2.28 7.18
C ILE A 34 6.42 -1.62 5.80
N PHE A 35 7.49 -1.12 5.19
CA PHE A 35 7.42 -0.56 3.84
C PHE A 35 7.04 -1.63 2.80
N LYS A 36 7.63 -2.83 2.89
CA LYS A 36 7.31 -3.97 2.02
C LYS A 36 5.85 -4.39 2.16
N LEU A 37 5.32 -4.45 3.38
CA LEU A 37 3.91 -4.76 3.64
C LEU A 37 2.98 -3.72 3.00
N PHE A 38 3.34 -2.44 3.05
CA PHE A 38 2.56 -1.39 2.42
C PHE A 38 2.55 -1.51 0.89
N GLU A 39 3.72 -1.68 0.25
CA GLU A 39 3.79 -1.85 -1.20
C GLU A 39 3.06 -3.12 -1.68
N LYS A 40 3.07 -4.20 -0.89
CA LYS A 40 2.24 -5.40 -1.14
C LYS A 40 0.75 -5.06 -1.10
N ALA A 41 0.27 -4.40 -0.04
CA ALA A 41 -1.14 -4.02 0.10
C ALA A 41 -1.62 -3.11 -1.04
N LYS A 42 -0.77 -2.19 -1.49
CA LYS A 42 -1.00 -1.34 -2.67
C LYS A 42 -1.22 -2.14 -3.95
N ARG A 43 -0.35 -3.12 -4.23
CA ARG A 43 -0.48 -3.98 -5.43
C ARG A 43 -1.77 -4.78 -5.43
N ILE A 44 -2.16 -5.32 -4.27
CA ILE A 44 -3.42 -6.05 -4.11
C ILE A 44 -4.62 -5.13 -4.36
N HIS A 45 -4.60 -3.91 -3.80
CA HIS A 45 -5.71 -2.98 -3.97
C HIS A 45 -5.93 -2.55 -5.43
N HIS A 46 -4.85 -2.34 -6.18
CA HIS A 46 -4.89 -1.89 -7.57
C HIS A 46 -4.92 -3.03 -8.60
N ALA A 47 -5.03 -4.30 -8.18
CA ALA A 47 -5.18 -5.41 -9.10
C ALA A 47 -6.54 -5.31 -9.82
N GLU A 48 -6.50 -5.02 -11.12
CA GLU A 48 -7.71 -4.80 -11.93
C GLU A 48 -8.29 -6.10 -12.48
N ASP A 49 -7.51 -7.19 -12.48
CA ASP A 49 -7.90 -8.50 -12.96
C ASP A 49 -7.37 -9.66 -12.09
N ARG A 50 -7.92 -10.85 -12.31
CA ARG A 50 -7.59 -12.05 -11.53
C ARG A 50 -6.11 -12.43 -11.61
N ASN A 51 -5.46 -12.23 -12.75
CA ASN A 51 -4.05 -12.56 -12.93
C ASN A 51 -3.14 -11.56 -12.18
N SER A 52 -3.46 -10.27 -12.23
CA SER A 52 -2.76 -9.22 -11.50
C SER A 52 -2.90 -9.41 -9.98
N LEU A 53 -4.07 -9.87 -9.52
CA LEU A 53 -4.31 -10.21 -8.12
C LEU A 53 -3.51 -11.43 -7.68
N THR A 54 -3.52 -12.51 -8.47
CA THR A 54 -2.72 -13.72 -8.19
C THR A 54 -1.23 -13.39 -8.09
N LYS A 55 -0.68 -12.61 -9.03
CA LYS A 55 0.71 -12.15 -8.98
C LYS A 55 1.02 -11.27 -7.77
N ALA A 56 0.07 -10.46 -7.33
CA ALA A 56 0.23 -9.62 -6.14
C ALA A 56 0.26 -10.44 -4.84
N ILE A 57 -0.35 -11.64 -4.82
CA ILE A 57 -0.46 -12.52 -3.64
C ILE A 57 0.66 -13.58 -3.60
N GLU A 58 1.20 -14.03 -4.74
CA GLU A 58 2.18 -15.13 -4.84
C GLU A 58 3.49 -14.97 -4.04
N ASN A 59 3.78 -13.77 -3.51
CA ASN A 59 4.97 -13.49 -2.72
C ASN A 59 4.67 -12.84 -1.37
N ILE A 60 3.46 -13.07 -0.83
CA ILE A 60 3.13 -12.73 0.56
C ILE A 60 3.88 -13.69 1.47
#